data_AF-A0A944I323-F1
#
_entry.id   AF-A0A944I323-F1
#
_cell.length_a   1.000
_cell.length_b   1.000
_cell.length_c   1.000
_cell.angle_alpha   90.00
_cell.angle_beta   90.00
_cell.angle_gamma   90.00
#
_symmetry.space_group_name_H-M   'P 1'
#
loop_
_entity.id
_entity.type
_entity.pdbx_description
1 polymer ?
#
loop_
_entity_poly.entity_id
_entity_poly.type
_entity_poly.pdbx_seq_one_letter_code
_entity_poly.pdbx_strand_id
1 'polypeptide(L)'
;MDLPMSAAVPGKPADELRGLLAAVLEALDIPHPATIGDSEVHHRILADRAMHAVIALRSALGNRALLDIEWTTEYLREQLVKHPATGYVTSDQTHAALAEGKTWSEAVTLPAGEDQ
;
A
#
# COMPACT_ATOMS: atom_id res chain seq x y z
N MET A 1 -29.52 11.35 15.36
CA MET A 1 -29.55 11.56 13.90
C MET A 1 -28.79 10.39 13.31
N ASP A 2 -29.50 9.31 12.96
CA ASP A 2 -28.94 8.22 12.18
C ASP A 2 -28.94 8.67 10.72
N LEU A 3 -27.76 8.95 10.18
CA LEU A 3 -27.60 9.07 8.73
C LEU A 3 -27.78 7.66 8.16
N PRO A 4 -28.60 7.45 7.12
CA PRO A 4 -28.67 6.15 6.48
C PRO A 4 -27.29 5.87 5.86
N MET A 5 -26.63 4.82 6.33
CA MET A 5 -25.56 4.19 5.56
C MET A 5 -26.20 3.76 4.25
N SER A 6 -25.98 4.54 3.19
CA SER A 6 -26.40 4.18 1.85
C SER A 6 -25.76 2.83 1.54
N ALA A 7 -26.57 1.77 1.52
CA ALA A 7 -26.15 0.48 1.02
C ALA A 7 -25.74 0.72 -0.44
N ALA A 8 -24.44 0.71 -0.71
CA ALA A 8 -23.93 0.64 -2.06
C ALA A 8 -24.58 -0.58 -2.73
N VAL A 9 -24.90 -0.45 -4.02
CA VAL A 9 -25.39 -1.61 -4.78
C VAL A 9 -24.22 -2.60 -4.81
N PRO A 10 -24.36 -3.80 -4.22
CA PRO A 10 -23.24 -4.73 -4.15
C PRO A 10 -22.77 -5.07 -5.56
N GLY A 11 -21.45 -5.04 -5.73
CA GLY A 11 -20.82 -5.44 -6.97
C GLY A 11 -21.07 -6.92 -7.22
N LYS A 12 -20.66 -7.41 -8.40
CA LYS A 12 -20.62 -8.86 -8.59
C LYS A 12 -19.60 -9.44 -7.59
N PRO A 13 -19.87 -10.56 -6.91
CA PRO A 13 -18.96 -11.12 -5.90
C PRO A 13 -17.52 -11.32 -6.40
N ALA A 14 -17.36 -11.65 -7.68
CA ALA A 14 -16.04 -11.81 -8.31
C ALA A 14 -15.28 -10.48 -8.46
N ASP A 15 -15.99 -9.37 -8.68
CA ASP A 15 -15.40 -8.04 -8.83
C ASP A 15 -15.01 -7.48 -7.45
N GLU A 16 -15.82 -7.71 -6.42
CA GLU A 16 -15.50 -7.35 -5.03
C GLU A 16 -14.26 -8.12 -4.54
N LEU A 17 -14.21 -9.44 -4.76
CA LEU A 17 -13.04 -10.25 -4.43
C LEU A 17 -11.78 -9.77 -5.16
N ARG A 18 -11.89 -9.44 -6.45
CA ARG A 18 -10.77 -8.90 -7.22
C ARG A 18 -10.31 -7.56 -6.65
N GLY A 19 -11.24 -6.71 -6.23
CA GLY A 19 -10.95 -5.44 -5.58
C GLY A 19 -10.17 -5.61 -4.29
N LEU A 20 -10.60 -6.53 -3.42
CA LEU A 20 -9.89 -6.85 -2.18
C LEU A 20 -8.48 -7.39 -2.47
N LEU A 21 -8.34 -8.34 -3.39
CA LEU A 21 -7.04 -8.91 -3.74
C LEU A 21 -6.09 -7.87 -4.35
N ALA A 22 -6.61 -6.93 -5.14
CA ALA A 22 -5.82 -5.84 -5.68
C ALA A 22 -5.31 -4.91 -4.57
N ALA A 23 -6.14 -4.57 -3.58
CA ALA A 23 -5.71 -3.76 -2.43
C ALA A 23 -4.70 -4.49 -1.53
N VAL A 24 -4.84 -5.82 -1.37
CA VAL A 24 -3.84 -6.63 -0.65
C VAL A 24 -2.52 -6.67 -1.41
N LEU A 25 -2.56 -6.80 -2.75
CA LEU A 25 -1.35 -6.76 -3.56
C LEU A 25 -0.68 -5.39 -3.44
N GLU A 26 -1.44 -4.30 -3.56
CA GLU A 26 -0.92 -2.93 -3.36
C GLU A 26 -0.26 -2.75 -1.99
N ALA A 27 -0.84 -3.32 -0.93
CA ALA A 27 -0.27 -3.26 0.41
C ALA A 27 1.13 -3.89 0.51
N LEU A 28 1.35 -5.01 -0.20
CA LEU A 28 2.54 -5.86 -0.06
C LEU A 28 3.60 -5.62 -1.15
N ASP A 29 3.18 -5.28 -2.36
CA ASP A 29 4.01 -5.09 -3.54
C ASP A 29 4.54 -3.65 -3.60
N ILE A 30 5.32 -3.27 -2.58
CA ILE A 30 5.95 -1.95 -2.53
C ILE A 30 7.33 -1.97 -3.22
N PRO A 31 7.79 -0.85 -3.80
CA PRO A 31 9.05 -0.81 -4.53
C PRO A 31 10.25 -1.22 -3.67
N HIS A 32 11.17 -1.99 -4.26
CA HIS A 32 12.37 -2.46 -3.56
C HIS A 32 13.32 -1.28 -3.23
N PRO A 33 13.89 -1.22 -2.01
CA PRO A 33 14.84 -0.17 -1.65
C PRO A 33 16.12 -0.28 -2.48
N ALA A 34 16.76 0.86 -2.78
CA ALA A 34 18.02 0.91 -3.51
C ALA A 34 19.23 0.55 -2.63
N THR A 35 19.16 0.85 -1.33
CA THR A 35 20.28 0.68 -0.40
C THR A 35 19.90 -0.02 0.90
N ILE A 36 20.92 -0.45 1.65
CA ILE A 36 20.76 -0.96 3.02
C ILE A 36 20.19 0.14 3.93
N GLY A 37 20.58 1.41 3.74
CA GLY A 37 20.04 2.53 4.50
C GLY A 37 18.54 2.74 4.26
N ASP A 38 18.09 2.58 3.01
CA ASP A 38 16.68 2.64 2.62
C ASP A 38 15.87 1.46 3.16
N SER A 39 16.52 0.33 3.44
CA SER A 39 15.85 -0.91 3.87
C SER A 39 15.13 -0.75 5.21
N GLU A 40 15.64 0.09 6.13
CA GLU A 40 14.97 0.32 7.41
C GLU A 40 13.62 1.03 7.24
N VAL A 41 13.56 2.07 6.41
CA VAL A 41 12.32 2.81 6.11
C VAL A 41 11.34 1.90 5.37
N HIS A 42 11.82 1.21 4.32
CA HIS A 42 11.04 0.23 3.57
C HIS A 42 10.44 -0.84 4.49
N HIS A 43 11.22 -1.44 5.39
CA HIS A 43 10.71 -2.48 6.30
C HIS A 43 9.65 -1.97 7.27
N ARG A 44 9.79 -0.74 7.80
CA ARG A 44 8.76 -0.14 8.65
C ARG A 44 7.45 0.05 7.89
N ILE A 45 7.52 0.62 6.68
CA ILE A 45 6.35 0.84 5.84
C ILE A 45 5.68 -0.49 5.46
N LEU A 46 6.48 -1.50 5.05
CA LEU A 46 5.95 -2.82 4.72
C LEU A 46 5.28 -3.48 5.93
N ALA A 47 5.86 -3.36 7.12
CA ALA A 47 5.27 -3.91 8.33
C ALA A 47 3.91 -3.28 8.65
N ASP A 48 3.78 -1.95 8.55
CA ASP A 48 2.53 -1.23 8.78
C ASP A 48 1.47 -1.62 7.74
N ARG A 49 1.82 -1.60 6.45
CA ARG A 49 0.91 -1.98 5.36
C ARG A 49 0.49 -3.45 5.45
N ALA A 50 1.41 -4.35 5.78
CA ALA A 50 1.11 -5.78 5.98
C ALA A 50 0.18 -6.02 7.18
N MET A 51 0.35 -5.27 8.27
CA MET A 51 -0.57 -5.32 9.41
C MET A 51 -2.01 -4.99 8.97
N HIS A 52 -2.22 -3.92 8.18
CA HIS A 52 -3.54 -3.57 7.68
C HIS A 52 -4.11 -4.60 6.70
N ALA A 53 -3.29 -5.16 5.82
CA ALA A 53 -3.70 -6.25 4.94
C ALA A 53 -4.17 -7.48 5.73
N VAL A 54 -3.45 -7.84 6.81
CA VAL A 54 -3.85 -8.95 7.70
C VAL A 54 -5.17 -8.67 8.40
N ILE A 55 -5.41 -7.44 8.87
CA ILE A 55 -6.69 -7.04 9.48
C ILE A 55 -7.82 -7.20 8.47
N ALA A 56 -7.65 -6.70 7.25
CA ALA A 56 -8.63 -6.79 6.18
C ALA A 56 -8.95 -8.26 5.81
N LEU A 57 -7.92 -9.08 5.62
CA LEU A 57 -8.08 -10.50 5.32
C LEU A 57 -8.81 -11.26 6.44
N ARG A 58 -8.50 -10.97 7.71
CA ARG A 58 -9.21 -11.58 8.85
C ARG A 58 -10.68 -11.18 8.89
N SER A 59 -11.00 -9.93 8.57
CA SER A 59 -12.39 -9.45 8.47
C SER A 59 -13.15 -10.21 7.37
N ALA A 60 -12.54 -10.33 6.19
CA ALA A 60 -13.16 -10.99 5.03
C ALA A 60 -13.32 -12.51 5.19
N LEU A 61 -12.37 -13.18 5.86
CA LEU A 61 -12.37 -14.63 6.05
C LEU A 61 -13.17 -15.10 7.28
N GLY A 62 -13.61 -14.19 8.14
CA GLY A 62 -14.32 -14.54 9.38
C GLY A 62 -15.68 -15.22 9.11
N ASN A 63 -15.99 -16.28 9.88
CA ASN A 63 -17.30 -16.99 9.82
C ASN A 63 -18.51 -16.07 10.09
N ARG A 64 -18.28 -14.91 10.70
CA ARG A 64 -19.17 -13.74 10.66
C ARG A 64 -18.31 -12.59 10.19
N ALA A 65 -18.30 -12.32 8.89
CA ALA A 65 -17.70 -11.10 8.37
C ALA A 65 -18.28 -9.94 9.18
N LEU A 66 -17.43 -9.24 9.93
CA LEU A 66 -17.90 -8.13 10.75
C LEU A 66 -18.48 -7.03 9.86
N LEU A 67 -17.94 -6.93 8.63
CA LEU A 67 -18.21 -5.95 7.59
C LEU A 67 -18.09 -6.65 6.23
N ASP A 68 -18.78 -6.16 5.21
CA ASP A 68 -18.74 -6.76 3.86
C ASP A 68 -17.37 -6.55 3.16
N ILE A 69 -17.19 -7.22 2.01
CA ILE A 69 -15.94 -7.18 1.24
C ILE A 69 -15.66 -5.77 0.72
N GLU A 70 -16.70 -5.04 0.33
CA GLU A 70 -16.59 -3.67 -0.18
C GLU A 70 -16.03 -2.74 0.91
N TRP A 71 -16.64 -2.72 2.09
CA TRP A 71 -16.19 -1.94 3.23
C TRP A 71 -14.78 -2.33 3.65
N THR A 72 -14.49 -3.63 3.69
CA THR A 72 -13.15 -4.14 4.06
C THR A 72 -12.09 -3.68 3.06
N THR A 73 -12.44 -3.61 1.77
CA THR A 73 -11.55 -3.12 0.70
C THR A 73 -11.31 -1.62 0.84
N GLU A 74 -12.36 -0.84 1.09
CA GLU A 74 -12.23 0.62 1.25
C GLU A 74 -11.44 0.97 2.49
N TYR A 75 -11.69 0.30 3.61
CA TYR A 75 -10.87 0.40 4.81
C TYR A 75 -9.39 0.20 4.49
N LEU A 76 -9.03 -0.86 3.75
CA LEU A 76 -7.63 -1.12 3.42
C LEU A 76 -7.05 0.03 2.58
N ARG A 77 -7.75 0.49 1.55
CA ARG A 77 -7.31 1.62 0.71
C ARG A 77 -7.07 2.88 1.52
N GLU A 78 -7.98 3.22 2.44
CA GLU A 78 -7.78 4.37 3.33
C GLU A 78 -6.52 4.25 4.18
N GLN A 79 -6.17 3.03 4.64
CA GLN A 79 -4.91 2.81 5.36
C GLN A 79 -3.71 2.93 4.42
N LEU A 80 -3.78 2.43 3.18
CA LEU A 80 -2.67 2.56 2.24
C LEU A 80 -2.35 4.01 1.89
N VAL A 81 -3.36 4.89 1.86
CA VAL A 81 -3.18 6.34 1.72
C VAL A 81 -2.46 6.94 2.94
N LYS A 82 -2.76 6.48 4.15
CA LYS A 82 -2.10 6.93 5.39
C LYS A 82 -0.67 6.40 5.55
N HIS A 83 -0.34 5.32 4.85
CA HIS A 83 0.94 4.63 4.91
C HIS A 83 1.57 4.53 3.51
N PRO A 84 1.92 5.67 2.87
CA PRO A 84 2.43 5.67 1.51
C PRO A 84 3.76 4.92 1.39
N ALA A 85 3.99 4.27 0.25
CA ALA A 85 5.24 3.56 -0.06
C ALA A 85 6.34 4.52 -0.56
N THR A 86 6.61 5.55 0.24
CA THR A 86 7.54 6.66 -0.08
C THR A 86 8.53 6.90 1.07
N GLY A 87 9.43 7.88 0.91
CA GLY A 87 10.41 8.23 1.95
C GLY A 87 11.71 7.43 1.92
N TYR A 88 11.93 6.64 0.87
CA TYR A 88 13.19 5.92 0.61
C TYR A 88 13.46 5.87 -0.90
N VAL A 89 14.73 5.71 -1.29
CA VAL A 89 15.09 5.57 -2.70
C VAL A 89 14.83 4.14 -3.16
N THR A 90 14.17 4.00 -4.31
CA THR A 90 13.86 2.69 -4.89
C THR A 90 14.92 2.25 -5.89
N SER A 91 15.11 0.94 -6.05
CA SER A 91 16.02 0.39 -7.05
C SER A 91 15.71 0.90 -8.46
N ASP A 92 14.43 1.07 -8.80
CA ASP A 92 14.00 1.61 -10.09
C ASP A 92 14.37 3.09 -10.27
N GLN A 93 14.20 3.90 -9.22
CA GLN A 93 14.64 5.30 -9.24
C GLN A 93 16.15 5.40 -9.43
N THR A 94 16.92 4.54 -8.75
CA THR A 94 18.37 4.49 -8.91
C THR A 94 18.77 4.05 -10.33
N HIS A 95 18.15 3.01 -10.89
CA HIS A 95 18.42 2.60 -12.27
C HIS A 95 18.10 3.71 -13.29
N ALA A 96 16.97 4.40 -13.13
CA ALA A 96 16.59 5.52 -13.98
C ALA A 96 17.62 6.66 -13.89
N ALA A 97 18.04 7.04 -12.67
CA ALA A 97 19.06 8.05 -12.44
C ALA A 97 20.41 7.70 -13.07
N LEU A 98 20.85 6.45 -12.97
CA LEU A 98 22.08 5.97 -13.60
C LEU A 98 21.98 6.00 -15.14
N ALA A 99 20.82 5.65 -15.70
CA ALA A 99 20.58 5.73 -17.14
C ALA A 99 20.63 7.19 -17.67
N GLU A 100 20.31 8.16 -16.82
CA GLU A 100 20.46 9.60 -17.09
C GLU A 100 21.91 10.10 -16.94
N GLY A 101 22.85 9.24 -16.54
CA GLY A 101 24.27 9.58 -16.37
C GLY A 101 24.62 10.18 -15.01
N LYS A 102 23.72 10.12 -14.02
CA LYS A 102 24.04 10.51 -12.64
C LYS A 102 25.05 9.56 -12.04
N THR A 103 25.85 10.07 -11.12
CA THR A 103 26.76 9.23 -10.32
C THR A 103 25.96 8.38 -9.35
N TRP A 104 26.58 7.30 -8.85
CA TRP A 104 25.98 6.46 -7.82
C TRP A 104 25.50 7.26 -6.60
N SER A 105 26.33 8.20 -6.10
CA SER A 105 25.98 9.03 -4.94
C SER A 105 24.74 9.89 -5.18
N GLU A 106 24.59 10.43 -6.39
CA GLU A 106 23.40 11.22 -6.76
C GLU A 106 22.18 10.32 -6.92
N ALA A 107 22.36 9.12 -7.48
CA ALA A 107 21.29 8.16 -7.77
C ALA A 107 20.67 7.51 -6.53
N VAL A 108 21.39 7.49 -5.40
CA VAL A 108 20.92 6.95 -4.11
C VAL A 108 20.59 8.03 -3.08
N THR A 109 20.63 9.30 -3.48
CA THR A 109 20.20 10.40 -2.61
C THR A 109 18.72 10.63 -2.81
N LEU A 110 17.94 10.61 -1.72
CA LEU A 110 16.52 10.90 -1.76
C LEU A 110 16.31 12.32 -2.33
N PRO A 111 15.44 12.51 -3.34
CA PRO A 111 15.14 13.83 -3.87
C PRO A 111 14.67 14.76 -2.75
N ALA A 112 15.09 16.02 -2.77
CA ALA A 112 14.63 17.01 -1.80
C ALA A 112 13.15 17.37 -2.05
N GLY A 113 12.24 16.60 -1.44
CA GLY A 113 10.85 16.95 -1.13
C GLY A 113 9.81 16.76 -2.22
N GLU A 114 8.78 15.95 -1.92
CA GLU A 114 7.36 16.31 -1.83
C GLU A 114 6.73 15.23 -0.92
N ASP A 115 6.23 15.63 0.25
CA ASP A 115 5.61 14.80 1.31
C ASP A 115 6.54 13.87 2.14
N GLN A 116 7.37 14.47 3.00
CA GLN A 116 7.83 13.84 4.24
C GLN A 116 6.78 14.00 5.35
#